data_AF-A0A443VDF3-F1
#
_entry.id   AF-A0A443VDF3-F1
#
_cell.length_a   1.000
_cell.length_b   1.000
_cell.length_c   1.000
_cell.angle_alpha   90.00
_cell.angle_beta   90.00
_cell.angle_gamma   90.00
#
_symmetry.space_group_name_H-M   'P 1'
#
loop_
_entity.id
_entity.type
_entity.pdbx_description
1 polymer ?
#
loop_
_entity_poly.entity_id
_entity_poly.type
_entity_poly.pdbx_seq_one_letter_code
_entity_poly.pdbx_strand_id
1 'polypeptide(L)'
;MTTYIASDNTDLQTLIDEAARTASEEHRAEIIFPPGTWLTGPLTLYSHMTLTLEEGATIRFIADPQLYPPVWTRWEGIECYALHPLLYAADACNITLRG
;
A
#
# COMPACT_ATOMS: atom_id res chain seq x y z
N MET A 1 -8.05 -5.55 16.12
CA MET A 1 -7.11 -4.75 15.30
C MET A 1 -5.71 -5.28 15.52
N THR A 2 -5.04 -5.77 14.47
CA THR A 2 -3.63 -6.18 14.51
C THR A 2 -2.77 -5.05 13.99
N THR A 3 -1.66 -4.77 14.67
CA THR A 3 -0.72 -3.71 14.29
C THR A 3 0.60 -4.31 13.82
N TYR A 4 1.13 -3.77 12.73
CA TYR A 4 2.41 -4.07 12.12
C TYR A 4 3.25 -2.80 12.11
N ILE A 5 4.53 -2.89 12.40
CA ILE A 5 5.44 -1.73 12.38
C ILE A 5 6.48 -2.01 11.29
N ALA A 6 6.56 -1.11 10.32
CA ALA A 6 7.58 -1.19 9.29
C ALA A 6 8.97 -1.06 9.92
N SER A 7 9.93 -1.85 9.44
CA SER A 7 11.31 -1.88 9.95
C SER A 7 12.32 -1.80 8.81
N ASP A 8 13.56 -1.42 9.10
CA ASP A 8 14.59 -1.26 8.08
C ASP A 8 14.73 -2.51 7.18
N ASN A 9 14.84 -2.29 5.87
CA ASN A 9 14.88 -3.33 4.83
C ASN A 9 13.60 -4.18 4.65
N THR A 10 12.47 -3.78 5.24
CA THR A 10 11.19 -4.46 4.98
C THR A 10 10.74 -4.20 3.54
N ASP A 11 10.44 -5.25 2.79
CA ASP A 11 9.68 -5.12 1.55
C ASP A 11 8.23 -4.72 1.89
N LEU A 12 7.84 -3.52 1.49
CA LEU A 12 6.56 -2.95 1.94
C LEU A 12 5.35 -3.71 1.37
N GLN A 13 5.45 -4.25 0.14
CA GLN A 13 4.35 -5.02 -0.43
C GLN A 13 4.15 -6.32 0.36
N THR A 14 5.23 -7.03 0.68
CA THR A 14 5.18 -8.23 1.52
C THR A 14 4.54 -7.93 2.88
N LEU A 15 4.90 -6.80 3.51
CA LEU A 15 4.28 -6.38 4.78
C LEU A 15 2.77 -6.13 4.65
N ILE A 16 2.34 -5.52 3.54
CA ILE A 16 0.92 -5.30 3.25
C ILE A 16 0.18 -6.63 3.02
N ASP A 17 0.78 -7.54 2.27
CA ASP A 17 0.21 -8.87 2.02
C ASP A 17 0.07 -9.66 3.35
N GLU A 18 1.06 -9.58 4.23
CA GLU A 18 1.01 -10.19 5.56
C GLU A 18 -0.09 -9.58 6.44
N ALA A 19 -0.21 -8.25 6.46
CA ALA A 19 -1.24 -7.55 7.21
C ALA A 19 -2.65 -7.93 6.70
N ALA A 20 -2.81 -8.02 5.38
CA ALA A 20 -4.06 -8.37 4.73
C ALA A 20 -4.57 -9.76 5.12
N ARG A 21 -3.69 -10.72 5.44
CA ARG A 21 -4.09 -12.05 5.92
C ARG A 21 -4.82 -12.04 7.25
N THR A 22 -4.66 -10.98 8.04
CA THR A 22 -5.39 -10.80 9.30
C THR A 22 -6.60 -9.87 9.15
N ALA A 23 -6.68 -9.12 8.04
CA ALA A 23 -7.70 -8.11 7.84
C ALA A 23 -9.05 -8.74 7.44
N SER A 24 -10.10 -8.33 8.12
CA SER A 24 -11.49 -8.71 7.87
C SER A 24 -12.44 -7.59 8.32
N GLU A 25 -13.73 -7.76 8.08
CA GLU A 25 -14.75 -6.80 8.52
C GLU A 25 -14.74 -6.59 10.05
N GLU A 26 -14.55 -7.67 10.81
CA GLU A 26 -14.50 -7.65 12.27
C GLU A 26 -13.11 -7.30 12.81
N HIS A 27 -12.06 -7.53 12.02
CA HIS A 27 -10.68 -7.38 12.46
C HIS A 27 -9.84 -6.55 11.50
N ARG A 28 -9.54 -5.30 11.87
CA ARG A 28 -8.72 -4.40 11.04
C ARG A 28 -7.24 -4.70 11.18
N ALA A 29 -6.49 -4.50 10.11
CA ALA A 29 -5.04 -4.47 10.15
C ALA A 29 -4.53 -3.02 10.04
N GLU A 30 -3.50 -2.67 10.81
CA GLU A 30 -2.83 -1.38 10.68
C GLU A 30 -1.33 -1.59 10.49
N ILE A 31 -0.76 -0.87 9.53
CA ILE A 31 0.67 -0.78 9.33
C ILE A 31 1.10 0.63 9.69
N ILE A 32 2.04 0.74 10.62
CA ILE A 32 2.65 1.99 11.06
C ILE A 32 4.00 2.13 10.35
N PHE A 33 4.24 3.28 9.76
CA PHE A 33 5.51 3.70 9.18
C PHE A 33 6.16 4.71 10.11
N PRO A 34 7.17 4.32 10.90
CA PRO A 34 7.95 5.24 11.72
C PRO A 34 8.67 6.32 10.89
N PRO A 35 9.23 7.36 11.56
CA PRO A 35 10.02 8.40 10.90
C PRO A 35 11.15 7.80 10.07
N GLY A 36 11.30 8.25 8.82
CA GLY A 36 12.26 7.67 7.89
C GLY A 36 11.77 7.70 6.44
N THR A 37 12.64 7.25 5.52
CA THR A 37 12.30 7.11 4.10
C THR A 37 12.17 5.64 3.72
N TRP A 38 10.97 5.26 3.32
CA TRP A 38 10.59 3.89 2.96
C TRP A 38 10.57 3.77 1.44
N LEU A 39 11.66 3.28 0.84
CA LEU A 39 11.78 3.15 -0.60
C LEU A 39 11.03 1.90 -1.08
N THR A 40 10.18 2.03 -2.12
CA THR A 40 9.35 0.92 -2.59
C THR A 40 8.96 1.04 -4.07
N GLY A 41 8.52 -0.08 -4.65
CA GLY A 41 7.80 -0.11 -5.92
C GLY A 41 6.31 0.26 -5.73
N PRO A 42 5.41 -0.16 -6.62
CA PRO A 42 3.98 0.02 -6.40
C PRO A 42 3.47 -0.75 -5.18
N LEU A 43 2.41 -0.25 -4.54
CA LEU A 43 1.72 -0.94 -3.45
C LEU A 43 0.27 -1.27 -3.81
N THR A 44 -0.10 -2.54 -3.71
CA THR A 44 -1.48 -3.02 -3.73
C THR A 44 -2.04 -3.07 -2.31
N LEU A 45 -3.17 -2.39 -2.09
CA LEU A 45 -3.89 -2.32 -0.83
C LEU A 45 -5.13 -3.24 -0.86
N TYR A 46 -5.50 -3.76 0.30
CA TYR A 46 -6.63 -4.67 0.49
C TYR A 46 -7.64 -4.12 1.48
N SER A 47 -8.83 -4.72 1.56
CA SER A 47 -9.89 -4.23 2.45
C SER A 47 -9.50 -4.21 3.93
N HIS A 48 -10.16 -3.33 4.69
CA HIS A 48 -10.08 -3.26 6.16
C HIS A 48 -8.68 -2.97 6.74
N MET A 49 -7.84 -2.27 5.98
CA MET A 49 -6.51 -1.87 6.44
C MET A 49 -6.37 -0.37 6.70
N THR A 50 -5.41 -0.02 7.56
CA THR A 50 -4.97 1.35 7.81
C THR A 50 -3.47 1.45 7.59
N LEU A 51 -3.03 2.43 6.80
CA LEU A 51 -1.64 2.84 6.68
C LEU A 51 -1.47 4.15 7.48
N THR A 52 -0.64 4.11 8.52
CA THR A 52 -0.35 5.26 9.39
C THR A 52 1.09 5.70 9.20
N LEU A 53 1.29 6.90 8.67
CA LEU A 53 2.59 7.52 8.52
C LEU A 53 2.83 8.41 9.74
N GLU A 54 3.80 8.06 10.58
CA GLU A 54 4.18 8.90 11.72
C GLU A 54 4.88 10.20 11.26
N GLU A 55 4.98 11.19 12.14
CA GLU A 55 5.66 12.45 11.83
C GLU A 55 7.09 12.20 11.35
N GLY A 56 7.42 12.67 10.14
CA GLY A 56 8.74 12.44 9.52
C GLY A 56 8.86 11.15 8.71
N ALA A 57 7.79 10.35 8.58
CA ALA A 57 7.75 9.21 7.67
C ALA A 57 7.51 9.67 6.21
N THR A 58 8.19 9.03 5.27
CA THR A 58 8.01 9.27 3.82
C THR A 58 8.04 7.95 3.09
N ILE A 59 6.94 7.58 2.43
CA ILE A 59 6.94 6.49 1.46
C ILE A 59 7.43 7.05 0.12
N ARG A 60 8.58 6.56 -0.35
CA ARG A 60 9.22 7.03 -1.58
C ARG A 60 9.13 5.94 -2.64
N PHE A 61 8.36 6.23 -3.68
CA PHE A 61 8.20 5.33 -4.82
C PHE A 61 9.41 5.43 -5.77
N ILE A 62 9.93 4.28 -6.22
CA ILE A 62 11.05 4.19 -7.16
C ILE A 62 10.54 4.57 -8.55
N ALA A 63 11.19 5.54 -9.21
CA ALA A 63 10.81 6.01 -10.54
C ALA A 63 11.36 5.10 -11.67
N ASP A 64 11.11 3.79 -11.57
CA ASP A 64 11.46 2.80 -12.60
C ASP A 64 10.18 2.14 -13.14
N PRO A 65 9.73 2.48 -14.36
CA PRO A 65 8.53 1.90 -14.97
C PRO A 65 8.51 0.36 -15.02
N GLN A 66 9.67 -0.32 -14.99
CA GLN A 66 9.73 -1.79 -15.01
C GLN A 66 9.18 -2.41 -13.73
N LEU A 67 9.15 -1.66 -12.62
CA LEU A 67 8.58 -2.11 -11.34
C LEU A 67 7.05 -2.02 -11.31
N TYR A 68 6.41 -1.40 -12.30
CA TYR A 68 4.98 -1.11 -12.31
C TYR A 68 4.26 -1.97 -13.37
N PRO A 69 3.92 -3.23 -13.07
CA PRO A 69 3.28 -4.11 -14.04
C PRO A 69 1.91 -3.54 -14.47
N PRO A 70 1.42 -3.84 -15.69
CA PRO A 70 0.11 -3.37 -16.11
C PRO A 70 -1.03 -3.94 -15.25
N VAL A 71 -1.94 -3.07 -14.81
CA VAL A 71 -3.18 -3.42 -14.09
C VAL A 71 -4.39 -2.84 -14.82
N TRP A 72 -5.57 -3.42 -14.60
CA TRP A 72 -6.81 -2.84 -15.09
C TRP A 72 -7.07 -1.51 -14.39
N THR A 73 -7.13 -0.43 -15.15
CA THR A 73 -7.25 0.93 -14.62
C THR A 73 -7.87 1.85 -15.68
N ARG A 74 -7.86 3.16 -15.42
CA ARG A 74 -8.35 4.18 -16.33
C ARG A 74 -7.26 5.20 -16.63
N TRP A 75 -7.00 5.45 -17.91
CA TRP A 75 -6.06 6.47 -18.36
C TRP A 75 -6.77 7.45 -19.29
N GLU A 76 -6.69 8.75 -18.96
CA GLU A 76 -7.31 9.85 -19.72
C GLU A 76 -8.78 9.63 -20.11
N GLY A 77 -9.55 8.95 -19.26
CA GLY A 77 -10.97 8.71 -19.51
C GLY A 77 -11.30 7.32 -20.05
N ILE A 78 -10.31 6.53 -20.45
CA ILE A 78 -10.47 5.24 -21.11
C ILE A 78 -10.07 4.11 -20.15
N GLU A 79 -10.90 3.09 -20.05
CA GLU A 79 -10.59 1.86 -19.32
C GLU A 79 -9.60 1.00 -20.13
N CYS A 80 -8.48 0.62 -19.53
CA CYS A 80 -7.42 -0.12 -20.20
C CYS A 80 -6.50 -0.81 -19.20
N TYR A 81 -5.57 -1.63 -19.71
CA TYR A 81 -4.40 -2.02 -18.94
C TYR A 81 -3.33 -0.93 -19.06
N ALA A 82 -2.91 -0.35 -17.94
CA ALA A 82 -1.83 0.62 -17.86
C ALA A 82 -0.96 0.36 -16.63
N LEU A 83 0.16 1.07 -16.49
CA LEU A 83 1.10 0.88 -15.36
C LEU A 83 0.38 0.92 -14.01
N HIS A 84 0.79 0.05 -13.11
CA HIS A 84 0.32 0.02 -11.73
C HIS A 84 0.43 1.44 -11.10
N PRO A 85 -0.65 2.01 -10.53
CA PRO A 85 -0.57 3.25 -9.77
C PRO A 85 0.37 3.15 -8.56
N LEU A 86 0.84 4.26 -7.99
CA LEU A 86 1.73 4.18 -6.80
C LEU A 86 1.05 3.45 -5.64
N LEU A 87 -0.22 3.78 -5.39
CA LEU A 87 -1.13 3.04 -4.51
C LEU A 87 -2.31 2.56 -5.34
N TYR A 88 -2.60 1.26 -5.28
CA TYR A 88 -3.69 0.64 -6.01
C TYR A 88 -4.57 -0.17 -5.08
N ALA A 89 -5.88 -0.08 -5.27
CA ALA A 89 -6.85 -0.94 -4.61
C ALA A 89 -7.97 -1.23 -5.62
N ALA A 90 -8.31 -2.49 -5.78
CA ALA A 90 -9.40 -2.94 -6.63
C ALA A 90 -10.33 -3.83 -5.81
N ASP A 91 -11.64 -3.68 -6.01
CA ASP A 91 -12.68 -4.44 -5.30
C ASP A 91 -12.48 -4.46 -3.77
N ALA A 92 -12.00 -3.34 -3.22
CA ALA A 92 -11.64 -3.20 -1.81
C ALA A 92 -12.47 -2.13 -1.10
N CYS A 93 -12.65 -2.28 0.21
CA CYS A 93 -13.41 -1.35 1.04
C CYS A 93 -12.70 -1.06 2.37
N ASN A 94 -13.08 0.03 3.03
CA ASN A 94 -12.62 0.36 4.38
C ASN A 94 -11.09 0.52 4.52
N ILE A 95 -10.44 1.09 3.51
CA ILE A 95 -9.01 1.45 3.52
C ILE A 95 -8.85 2.86 4.10
N THR A 96 -7.92 3.04 5.04
CA THR A 96 -7.57 4.34 5.63
C THR A 96 -6.10 4.66 5.39
N LEU A 97 -5.82 5.88 4.94
CA LEU A 97 -4.48 6.48 4.94
C LEU A 97 -4.51 7.64 5.94
N ARG A 98 -3.57 7.70 6.88
CA ARG A 98 -3.49 8.79 7.86
C ARG A 98 -2.04 9.10 8.25
N GLY A 99 -1.86 10.29 8.82
CA GLY A 99 -0.62 10.86 9.31
C GLY A 99 -0.87 12.30 9.75
#